data_AF-A0A8T3Y1I5-F1
#
_entry.id   AF-A0A8T3Y1I5-F1
#
_cell.length_a   1.000
_cell.length_b   1.000
_cell.length_c   1.000
_cell.angle_alpha   90.00
_cell.angle_beta   90.00
_cell.angle_gamma   90.00
#
_symmetry.space_group_name_H-M   'P 1'
#
loop_
_entity.id
_entity.type
_entity.pdbx_description
1 polymer ?
#
loop_
_entity_poly.entity_id
_entity_poly.type
_entity_poly.pdbx_seq_one_letter_code
_entity_poly.pdbx_strand_id
1 'polypeptide(L)'
;MKQSSVDVEVFQFPRSLPNDLEGFALFYPKKFPSVIPLFQKLAREYFKKPEKFKKFIYKEQKELFEGFYKIKNDYDKEKVKTNELIVRTDERLHKLFCFKFWIVNYGFCDGPLHDYYVERIRHYSEKVAEWETIEEKERAVLDFERTLLQGDYADLYLQSAFIGIELYNKFSSSKLFSGFVDKLKQELTKHDDKSCYKIIEDVLKIIKTKKNTEINEIHELLKEPIETARVRGDNLALYQVIIHAFEFHEKNLELKERYEHMVKNISHILDLGRNKLSKQEYEELKVCYQMTNLFKEAKDVFGTLDPYIIPFWFGMLEELAKRINVPKYMMNMGHAGMFYFLVWYLPAELKAKVFTPDPAPFDLKKL
;
A
#
# COMPACT_ATOMS: atom_id res chain seq x y z
N MET A 1 14.95 -9.22 37.97
CA MET A 1 14.53 -8.04 37.18
C MET A 1 13.03 -8.09 37.01
N LYS A 2 12.31 -7.03 37.39
CA LYS A 2 10.85 -6.95 37.17
C LYS A 2 10.60 -6.91 35.66
N GLN A 3 9.73 -7.80 35.18
CA GLN A 3 9.16 -7.78 33.84
C GLN A 3 8.58 -6.37 33.64
N SER A 4 9.17 -5.56 32.77
CA SER A 4 8.62 -4.22 32.49
C SER A 4 7.21 -4.42 31.94
N SER A 5 6.20 -4.05 32.70
CA SER A 5 4.81 -4.07 32.25
C SER A 5 4.73 -3.20 30.99
N VAL A 6 4.22 -3.77 29.90
CA VAL A 6 3.96 -3.01 28.67
C VAL A 6 3.04 -1.86 29.01
N ASP A 7 3.40 -0.63 28.62
CA ASP A 7 2.59 0.54 28.87
C ASP A 7 1.21 0.38 28.21
N VAL A 8 0.15 0.72 28.95
CA VAL A 8 -1.23 0.67 28.47
C VAL A 8 -1.44 1.65 27.31
N GLU A 9 -0.64 2.70 27.23
CA GLU A 9 -0.68 3.71 26.16
C GLU A 9 -0.41 3.12 24.77
N VAL A 10 0.35 2.01 24.67
CA VAL A 10 0.63 1.30 23.41
C VAL A 10 -0.64 0.79 22.73
N PHE A 11 -1.73 0.61 23.48
CA PHE A 11 -3.00 0.12 22.96
C PHE A 11 -4.04 1.22 22.73
N GLN A 12 -3.70 2.50 22.97
CA GLN A 12 -4.62 3.61 22.84
C GLN A 12 -4.71 4.09 21.40
N PHE A 13 -5.90 4.54 21.00
CA PHE A 13 -6.07 5.17 19.69
C PHE A 13 -5.16 6.41 19.60
N PRO A 14 -4.43 6.60 18.48
CA PRO A 14 -3.48 7.70 18.34
C PRO A 14 -4.18 9.05 18.49
N ARG A 15 -3.58 9.95 19.28
CA ARG A 15 -4.07 11.35 19.43
C ARG A 15 -3.57 12.26 18.31
N SER A 16 -2.47 11.89 17.68
CA SER A 16 -1.83 12.57 16.57
C SER A 16 -1.06 11.55 15.75
N LEU A 17 -0.91 11.80 14.45
CA LEU A 17 -0.08 10.99 13.56
C LEU A 17 0.83 11.91 12.75
N PRO A 18 2.09 11.52 12.48
CA PRO A 18 3.07 12.36 11.81
C PRO A 18 2.67 12.74 10.37
N ASN A 19 1.84 11.93 9.72
CA ASN A 19 1.34 12.17 8.35
C ASN A 19 -0.19 12.27 8.31
N ASP A 20 -0.82 12.90 9.31
CA ASP A 20 -2.29 13.05 9.38
C ASP A 20 -2.85 14.10 8.42
N LEU A 21 -2.46 14.03 7.14
CA LEU A 21 -2.78 15.03 6.11
C LEU A 21 -4.29 15.24 5.91
N GLU A 22 -5.08 14.22 6.25
CA GLU A 22 -6.53 14.16 5.99
C GLU A 22 -7.35 14.22 7.29
N GLY A 23 -6.68 14.32 8.44
CA GLY A 23 -7.30 14.44 9.75
C GLY A 23 -7.88 13.13 10.28
N PHE A 24 -7.30 11.96 10.00
CA PHE A 24 -7.73 10.71 10.58
C PHE A 24 -7.74 10.67 12.10
N ALA A 25 -6.76 11.23 12.79
CA ALA A 25 -6.78 11.24 14.26
C ALA A 25 -7.85 12.20 14.83
N LEU A 26 -8.35 13.16 14.02
CA LEU A 26 -9.22 14.25 14.48
C LEU A 26 -10.67 14.17 13.97
N PHE A 27 -10.85 13.87 12.69
CA PHE A 27 -12.13 13.81 11.99
C PHE A 27 -12.81 12.46 12.17
N TYR A 28 -12.12 11.36 11.84
CA TYR A 28 -12.74 10.05 11.80
C TYR A 28 -13.25 9.57 13.18
N PRO A 29 -12.58 9.82 14.31
CA PRO A 29 -13.14 9.54 15.63
C PRO A 29 -14.38 10.35 15.98
N LYS A 30 -14.56 11.54 15.40
CA LYS A 30 -15.77 12.35 15.58
C LYS A 30 -16.90 11.87 14.67
N LYS A 31 -16.58 11.57 13.41
CA LYS A 31 -17.56 11.09 12.42
C LYS A 31 -17.98 9.63 12.67
N PHE A 32 -17.07 8.76 13.07
CA PHE A 32 -17.29 7.34 13.37
C PHE A 32 -16.69 6.94 14.74
N PRO A 33 -17.33 7.32 15.87
CA PRO A 33 -16.78 7.11 17.21
C PRO A 33 -16.44 5.65 17.56
N SER A 34 -17.11 4.68 16.93
CA SER A 34 -16.86 3.25 17.15
C SER A 34 -15.49 2.76 16.65
N VAL A 35 -14.75 3.58 15.89
CA VAL A 35 -13.38 3.29 15.45
C VAL A 35 -12.40 3.16 16.62
N ILE A 36 -12.54 4.00 17.66
CA ILE A 36 -11.66 4.00 18.84
C ILE A 36 -11.72 2.65 19.59
N PRO A 37 -12.89 2.21 20.09
CA PRO A 37 -12.96 0.95 20.84
C PRO A 37 -12.62 -0.27 19.95
N LEU A 38 -12.89 -0.19 18.65
CA LEU A 38 -12.46 -1.24 17.72
C LEU A 38 -10.93 -1.32 17.64
N PHE A 39 -10.25 -0.20 17.38
CA PHE A 39 -8.79 -0.16 17.33
C PHE A 39 -8.16 -0.69 18.62
N GLN A 40 -8.60 -0.20 19.79
CA GLN A 40 -8.06 -0.62 21.09
C GLN A 40 -8.22 -2.13 21.31
N LYS A 41 -9.36 -2.71 20.88
CA LYS A 41 -9.57 -4.16 20.91
C LYS A 41 -8.60 -4.88 19.98
N LEU A 42 -8.48 -4.46 18.72
CA LEU A 42 -7.62 -5.10 17.73
C LEU A 42 -6.13 -4.97 18.10
N ALA A 43 -5.70 -3.83 18.64
CA ALA A 43 -4.34 -3.60 19.11
C ALA A 43 -3.93 -4.63 20.16
N ARG A 44 -4.82 -4.91 21.13
CA ARG A 44 -4.61 -5.97 22.13
C ARG A 44 -4.68 -7.37 21.53
N GLU A 45 -5.58 -7.59 20.57
CA GLU A 45 -5.75 -8.88 19.92
C GLU A 45 -4.49 -9.30 19.16
N TYR A 46 -3.87 -8.37 18.43
CA TYR A 46 -2.74 -8.63 17.54
C TYR A 46 -1.36 -8.33 18.14
N PHE A 47 -1.30 -7.75 19.35
CA PHE A 47 -0.04 -7.53 20.05
C PHE A 47 0.77 -8.83 20.17
N LYS A 48 2.03 -8.78 19.71
CA LYS A 48 2.99 -9.89 19.66
C LYS A 48 2.51 -11.11 18.85
N LYS A 49 1.61 -10.93 17.87
CA LYS A 49 1.04 -12.02 17.05
C LYS A 49 1.15 -11.74 15.55
N PRO A 50 2.37 -11.73 14.98
CA PRO A 50 2.60 -11.36 13.57
C PRO A 50 1.79 -12.20 12.59
N GLU A 51 1.73 -13.53 12.76
CA GLU A 51 0.95 -14.41 11.88
C GLU A 51 -0.56 -14.11 11.89
N LYS A 52 -1.11 -13.70 13.04
CA LYS A 52 -2.52 -13.29 13.12
C LYS A 52 -2.73 -11.92 12.50
N PHE A 53 -1.79 -11.01 12.72
CA PHE A 53 -1.84 -9.66 12.15
C PHE A 53 -1.72 -9.69 10.62
N LYS A 54 -0.83 -10.53 10.06
CA LYS A 54 -0.73 -10.76 8.62
C LYS A 54 -2.06 -11.20 8.02
N LYS A 55 -2.69 -12.22 8.59
CA LYS A 55 -4.03 -12.68 8.15
C LYS A 55 -5.09 -11.59 8.25
N PHE A 56 -5.00 -10.76 9.29
CA PHE A 56 -5.88 -9.61 9.45
C PHE A 56 -5.66 -8.58 8.34
N ILE A 57 -4.43 -8.17 8.02
CA ILE A 57 -4.12 -7.24 6.92
C ILE A 57 -4.77 -7.70 5.60
N TYR A 58 -4.52 -8.95 5.17
CA TYR A 58 -5.10 -9.47 3.92
C TYR A 58 -6.62 -9.59 3.96
N LYS A 59 -7.19 -9.91 5.12
CA LYS A 59 -8.65 -9.92 5.29
C LYS A 59 -9.22 -8.51 5.13
N GLU A 60 -8.64 -7.51 5.79
CA GLU A 60 -9.09 -6.12 5.72
C GLU A 60 -8.91 -5.56 4.31
N GLN A 61 -7.80 -5.87 3.62
CA GLN A 61 -7.61 -5.54 2.21
C GLN A 61 -8.71 -6.16 1.34
N LYS A 62 -8.99 -7.46 1.48
CA LYS A 62 -10.05 -8.12 0.71
C LYS A 62 -11.41 -7.47 0.97
N GLU A 63 -11.77 -7.25 2.22
CA GLU A 63 -13.04 -6.59 2.59
C GLU A 63 -13.10 -5.13 2.11
N LEU A 64 -11.96 -4.44 2.05
CA LEU A 64 -11.85 -3.10 1.46
C LEU A 64 -12.17 -3.12 -0.04
N PHE A 65 -11.56 -4.02 -0.81
CA PHE A 65 -11.85 -4.17 -2.24
C PHE A 65 -13.32 -4.57 -2.47
N GLU A 66 -13.83 -5.53 -1.72
CA GLU A 66 -15.24 -5.95 -1.80
C GLU A 66 -16.20 -4.78 -1.51
N GLY A 67 -15.95 -4.03 -0.44
CA GLY A 67 -16.74 -2.86 -0.08
C GLY A 67 -16.67 -1.76 -1.12
N PHE A 68 -15.48 -1.48 -1.65
CA PHE A 68 -15.26 -0.46 -2.66
C PHE A 68 -16.03 -0.80 -3.94
N TYR A 69 -15.90 -2.02 -4.46
CA TYR A 69 -16.62 -2.42 -5.67
C TYR A 69 -18.12 -2.47 -5.44
N LYS A 70 -18.60 -2.83 -4.25
CA LYS A 70 -20.03 -2.73 -3.91
C LYS A 70 -20.51 -1.29 -4.02
N ILE A 71 -19.83 -0.35 -3.37
CA ILE A 71 -20.18 1.09 -3.42
C ILE A 71 -20.14 1.61 -4.85
N LYS A 72 -19.06 1.32 -5.58
CA LYS A 72 -18.88 1.75 -6.97
C LYS A 72 -19.98 1.20 -7.87
N ASN A 73 -20.28 -0.09 -7.78
CA ASN A 73 -21.32 -0.70 -8.60
C ASN A 73 -22.71 -0.15 -8.28
N ASP A 74 -23.01 0.12 -7.00
CA ASP A 74 -24.26 0.76 -6.60
C ASP A 74 -24.35 2.18 -7.14
N TYR A 75 -23.25 2.95 -7.09
CA TYR A 75 -23.17 4.27 -7.70
C TYR A 75 -23.42 4.16 -9.21
N ASP A 76 -22.69 3.30 -9.92
CA ASP A 76 -22.72 3.17 -11.37
C ASP A 76 -24.09 2.76 -11.93
N LYS A 77 -24.84 1.92 -11.21
CA LYS A 77 -26.22 1.51 -11.58
C LYS A 77 -27.20 2.67 -11.67
N GLU A 78 -26.99 3.73 -10.88
CA GLU A 78 -27.87 4.89 -10.87
C GLU A 78 -27.68 5.72 -12.13
N LYS A 79 -28.73 5.86 -12.95
CA LYS A 79 -28.63 6.66 -14.19
C LYS A 79 -28.46 8.15 -13.93
N VAL A 80 -29.02 8.65 -12.84
CA VAL A 80 -28.99 10.06 -12.46
C VAL A 80 -28.17 10.22 -11.19
N LYS A 81 -27.01 10.88 -11.29
CA LYS A 81 -26.14 11.11 -10.14
C LYS A 81 -26.57 12.37 -9.38
N THR A 82 -27.47 12.23 -8.41
CA THR A 82 -27.92 13.39 -7.60
C THR A 82 -26.84 13.83 -6.60
N ASN A 83 -26.92 15.05 -6.09
CA ASN A 83 -26.03 15.52 -5.02
C ASN A 83 -26.14 14.61 -3.78
N GLU A 84 -27.34 14.15 -3.46
CA GLU A 84 -27.59 13.23 -2.36
C GLU A 84 -26.95 11.85 -2.60
N LEU A 85 -27.01 11.33 -3.83
CA LEU A 85 -26.31 10.09 -4.19
C LEU A 85 -24.81 10.23 -3.97
N ILE A 86 -24.21 11.33 -4.44
CA ILE A 86 -22.77 11.57 -4.30
C ILE A 86 -22.38 11.69 -2.83
N VAL A 87 -23.09 12.50 -2.03
CA VAL A 87 -22.83 12.65 -0.59
C VAL A 87 -22.95 11.31 0.14
N ARG A 88 -24.00 10.53 -0.14
CA ARG A 88 -24.17 9.20 0.47
C ARG A 88 -23.05 8.23 0.06
N THR A 89 -22.61 8.30 -1.19
CA THR A 89 -21.54 7.43 -1.71
C THR A 89 -20.21 7.79 -1.06
N ASP A 90 -19.91 9.08 -0.93
CA ASP A 90 -18.76 9.61 -0.21
C ASP A 90 -18.75 9.14 1.26
N GLU A 91 -19.88 9.27 1.98
CA GLU A 91 -19.98 8.80 3.37
C GLU A 91 -19.72 7.29 3.51
N ARG A 92 -20.23 6.48 2.57
CA ARG A 92 -19.97 5.04 2.54
C ARG A 92 -18.49 4.73 2.31
N LEU A 93 -17.83 5.46 1.40
CA LEU A 93 -16.39 5.33 1.16
C LEU A 93 -15.60 5.73 2.41
N HIS A 94 -15.91 6.86 3.04
CA HIS A 94 -15.25 7.29 4.27
C HIS A 94 -15.44 6.28 5.40
N LYS A 95 -16.64 5.71 5.56
CA LYS A 95 -16.89 4.66 6.55
C LYS A 95 -16.07 3.41 6.24
N LEU A 96 -16.11 2.92 5.00
CA LEU A 96 -15.29 1.78 4.58
C LEU A 96 -13.81 1.99 4.89
N PHE A 97 -13.26 3.12 4.47
CA PHE A 97 -11.85 3.41 4.64
C PHE A 97 -11.46 3.60 6.10
N CYS A 98 -12.30 4.28 6.91
CA CYS A 98 -12.09 4.41 8.35
C CYS A 98 -11.83 3.06 9.02
N PHE A 99 -12.68 2.09 8.72
CA PHE A 99 -12.65 0.80 9.42
C PHE A 99 -11.73 -0.24 8.79
N LYS A 100 -11.42 -0.14 7.49
CA LYS A 100 -10.65 -1.16 6.75
C LYS A 100 -9.26 -0.74 6.33
N PHE A 101 -9.08 0.54 6.01
CA PHE A 101 -7.80 1.07 5.54
C PHE A 101 -7.10 1.84 6.66
N TRP A 102 -7.71 2.90 7.18
CA TRP A 102 -7.04 3.85 8.06
C TRP A 102 -6.66 3.26 9.42
N ILE A 103 -7.50 2.38 10.00
CA ILE A 103 -7.13 1.63 11.21
C ILE A 103 -5.80 0.90 11.01
N VAL A 104 -5.61 0.23 9.87
CA VAL A 104 -4.40 -0.55 9.61
C VAL A 104 -3.25 0.36 9.20
N ASN A 105 -3.44 1.14 8.14
CA ASN A 105 -2.39 1.92 7.50
C ASN A 105 -1.87 3.06 8.39
N TYR A 106 -2.70 3.62 9.27
CA TYR A 106 -2.32 4.73 10.15
C TYR A 106 -2.40 4.36 11.63
N GLY A 107 -3.51 3.75 12.07
CA GLY A 107 -3.66 3.36 13.47
C GLY A 107 -2.59 2.37 13.94
N PHE A 108 -2.32 1.32 13.15
CA PHE A 108 -1.29 0.34 13.46
C PHE A 108 0.10 0.77 12.97
N CYS A 109 0.22 1.16 11.70
CA CYS A 109 1.54 1.35 11.10
C CYS A 109 2.21 2.71 11.43
N ASP A 110 1.45 3.71 11.89
CA ASP A 110 1.97 5.03 12.29
C ASP A 110 1.59 5.40 13.75
N GLY A 111 0.98 4.47 14.49
CA GLY A 111 0.50 4.70 15.84
C GLY A 111 1.40 4.12 16.94
N PRO A 112 0.94 4.15 18.21
CA PRO A 112 1.75 3.77 19.37
C PRO A 112 2.30 2.34 19.33
N LEU A 113 1.61 1.43 18.63
CA LEU A 113 2.06 0.05 18.47
C LEU A 113 3.32 -0.03 17.60
N HIS A 114 3.39 0.76 16.52
CA HIS A 114 4.58 0.85 15.67
C HIS A 114 5.76 1.37 16.48
N ASP A 115 5.57 2.49 17.19
CA ASP A 115 6.61 3.11 18.02
C ASP A 115 7.15 2.14 19.07
N TYR A 116 6.28 1.37 19.72
CA TYR A 116 6.71 0.31 20.64
C TYR A 116 7.69 -0.65 19.98
N TYR A 117 7.37 -1.22 18.82
CA TYR A 117 8.24 -2.22 18.18
C TYR A 117 9.56 -1.61 17.66
N VAL A 118 9.53 -0.37 17.17
CA VAL A 118 10.74 0.37 16.77
C VAL A 118 11.66 0.59 17.97
N GLU A 119 11.11 1.07 19.10
CA GLU A 119 11.88 1.27 20.33
C GLU A 119 12.46 -0.04 20.88
N ARG A 120 11.73 -1.16 20.75
CA ARG A 120 12.27 -2.47 21.12
C ARG A 120 13.43 -2.90 20.21
N ILE A 121 13.36 -2.63 18.90
CA ILE A 121 14.48 -2.89 17.98
C ILE A 121 15.70 -2.05 18.39
N ARG A 122 15.53 -0.75 18.68
CA ARG A 122 16.61 0.13 19.18
C ARG A 122 17.27 -0.45 20.43
N HIS A 123 16.45 -0.80 21.42
CA HIS A 123 16.92 -1.41 22.68
C HIS A 123 17.74 -2.70 22.45
N TYR A 124 17.36 -3.55 21.49
CA TYR A 124 18.14 -4.76 21.19
C TYR A 124 19.38 -4.45 20.36
N SER A 125 19.36 -3.42 19.52
CA SER A 125 20.51 -2.98 18.74
C SER A 125 21.68 -2.61 19.66
N GLU A 126 21.41 -1.90 20.76
CA GLU A 126 22.41 -1.56 21.79
C GLU A 126 23.02 -2.77 22.51
N LYS A 127 22.34 -3.92 22.51
CA LYS A 127 22.81 -5.14 23.17
C LYS A 127 23.56 -6.08 22.24
N VAL A 128 23.21 -6.07 20.95
CA VAL A 128 23.65 -7.09 20.00
C VAL A 128 24.72 -6.57 19.05
N ALA A 129 24.63 -5.30 18.64
CA ALA A 129 25.55 -4.72 17.67
C ALA A 129 27.01 -4.94 18.10
N GLU A 130 27.89 -5.09 17.12
CA GLU A 130 29.30 -5.37 17.37
C GLU A 130 30.09 -4.10 17.10
N TRP A 131 30.95 -3.72 18.03
CA TRP A 131 31.86 -2.60 17.90
C TRP A 131 33.13 -2.92 18.67
N GLU A 132 34.28 -2.50 18.15
CA GLU A 132 35.58 -2.71 18.80
C GLU A 132 35.95 -1.51 19.69
N THR A 133 35.54 -0.31 19.25
CA THR A 133 35.82 0.96 19.94
C THR A 133 34.53 1.67 20.37
N ILE A 134 34.64 2.60 21.33
CA ILE A 134 33.48 3.40 21.79
C ILE A 134 33.01 4.33 20.68
N GLU A 135 33.93 4.83 19.86
CA GLU A 135 33.70 5.70 18.72
C GLU A 135 32.88 5.02 17.61
N GLU A 136 32.97 3.70 17.48
CA GLU A 136 32.22 2.91 16.50
C GLU A 136 30.84 2.49 16.99
N LYS A 137 30.61 2.50 18.31
CA LYS A 137 29.39 1.99 18.92
C LYS A 137 28.14 2.62 18.32
N GLU A 138 28.11 3.95 18.22
CA GLU A 138 26.94 4.67 17.71
C GLU A 138 26.62 4.26 16.27
N ARG A 139 27.63 4.16 15.41
CA ARG A 139 27.47 3.72 14.02
C ARG A 139 26.98 2.28 13.95
N ALA A 140 27.57 1.37 14.71
CA ALA A 140 27.17 -0.04 14.73
C ALA A 140 25.72 -0.24 15.17
N VAL A 141 25.27 0.49 16.19
CA VAL A 141 23.88 0.46 16.66
C VAL A 141 22.93 1.03 15.59
N LEU A 142 23.29 2.16 14.97
CA LEU A 142 22.48 2.77 13.91
C LEU A 142 22.37 1.86 12.67
N ASP A 143 23.47 1.22 12.25
CA ASP A 143 23.46 0.32 11.09
C ASP A 143 22.61 -0.94 11.36
N PHE A 144 22.68 -1.46 12.59
CA PHE A 144 21.83 -2.57 13.03
C PHE A 144 20.35 -2.19 13.01
N GLU A 145 20.00 -1.05 13.63
CA GLU A 145 18.64 -0.53 13.66
C GLU A 145 18.11 -0.33 12.24
N ARG A 146 18.86 0.39 11.40
CA ARG A 146 18.47 0.68 10.01
C ARG A 146 18.25 -0.58 9.21
N THR A 147 19.11 -1.58 9.34
CA THR A 147 19.00 -2.84 8.59
C THR A 147 17.71 -3.58 8.96
N LEU A 148 17.39 -3.69 10.25
CA LEU A 148 16.14 -4.33 10.69
C LEU A 148 14.90 -3.50 10.38
N LEU A 149 14.98 -2.18 10.53
CA LEU A 149 13.89 -1.25 10.22
C LEU A 149 13.70 -1.01 8.73
N GLN A 150 14.67 -1.33 7.87
CA GLN A 150 14.47 -1.40 6.42
C GLN A 150 13.69 -2.67 6.07
N GLY A 151 14.04 -3.79 6.68
CA GLY A 151 13.31 -5.06 6.55
C GLY A 151 13.53 -5.77 5.24
N ASP A 152 13.03 -7.00 5.13
CA ASP A 152 13.08 -7.83 3.91
C ASP A 152 11.78 -7.78 3.10
N TYR A 153 10.95 -6.77 3.33
CA TYR A 153 9.71 -6.61 2.57
C TYR A 153 10.01 -6.17 1.14
N ALA A 154 9.45 -6.89 0.16
CA ALA A 154 9.50 -6.49 -1.24
C ALA A 154 8.24 -5.70 -1.59
N ASP A 155 8.37 -4.37 -1.67
CA ASP A 155 7.29 -3.48 -2.07
C ASP A 155 6.89 -3.63 -3.56
N LEU A 156 5.78 -3.01 -3.97
CA LEU A 156 5.27 -3.07 -5.35
C LEU A 156 6.30 -2.62 -6.38
N TYR A 157 7.17 -1.66 -6.05
CA TYR A 157 8.22 -1.20 -6.96
C TYR A 157 9.29 -2.28 -7.15
N LEU A 158 9.76 -2.90 -6.06
CA LEU A 158 10.73 -3.98 -6.11
C LEU A 158 10.15 -5.24 -6.76
N GLN A 159 8.88 -5.57 -6.47
CA GLN A 159 8.15 -6.64 -7.15
C GLN A 159 8.07 -6.38 -8.65
N SER A 160 7.76 -5.14 -9.06
CA SER A 160 7.74 -4.74 -10.47
C SER A 160 9.11 -4.87 -11.13
N ALA A 161 10.19 -4.52 -10.42
CA ALA A 161 11.55 -4.73 -10.90
C ALA A 161 11.86 -6.22 -11.11
N PHE A 162 11.45 -7.09 -10.18
CA PHE A 162 11.62 -8.54 -10.31
C PHE A 162 10.82 -9.12 -11.49
N ILE A 163 9.56 -8.72 -11.64
CA ILE A 163 8.75 -9.05 -12.81
C ILE A 163 9.42 -8.56 -14.10
N GLY A 164 9.99 -7.36 -14.11
CA GLY A 164 10.73 -6.80 -15.24
C GLY A 164 11.93 -7.66 -15.66
N ILE A 165 12.71 -8.16 -14.69
CA ILE A 165 13.82 -9.10 -14.95
C ILE A 165 13.29 -10.38 -15.60
N GLU A 166 12.22 -10.96 -15.06
CA GLU A 166 11.63 -12.18 -15.61
C GLU A 166 11.08 -11.98 -17.03
N LEU A 167 10.37 -10.87 -17.27
CA LEU A 167 9.87 -10.51 -18.59
C LEU A 167 11.02 -10.37 -19.59
N TYR A 168 12.06 -9.61 -19.25
CA TYR A 168 13.23 -9.46 -20.11
C TYR A 168 13.86 -10.80 -20.47
N ASN A 169 14.05 -11.68 -19.47
CA ASN A 169 14.66 -13.00 -19.67
C ASN A 169 13.80 -13.90 -20.56
N LYS A 170 12.48 -13.93 -20.34
CA LYS A 170 11.55 -14.71 -21.17
C LYS A 170 11.53 -14.22 -22.60
N PHE A 171 11.39 -12.91 -22.84
CA PHE A 171 11.42 -12.37 -24.19
C PHE A 171 12.77 -12.58 -24.88
N SER A 172 13.89 -12.35 -24.19
CA SER A 172 15.24 -12.45 -24.77
C SER A 172 15.69 -13.88 -25.04
N SER A 173 15.18 -14.86 -24.29
CA SER A 173 15.45 -16.29 -24.51
C SER A 173 14.51 -16.93 -25.53
N SER A 174 13.44 -16.23 -25.91
CA SER A 174 12.41 -16.74 -26.82
C SER A 174 12.82 -16.65 -28.29
N LYS A 175 12.76 -17.80 -28.99
CA LYS A 175 12.85 -17.79 -30.46
C LYS A 175 11.63 -17.13 -31.12
N LEU A 176 10.46 -17.17 -30.48
CA LEU A 176 9.23 -16.58 -30.99
C LEU A 176 9.28 -15.04 -30.96
N PHE A 177 9.90 -14.48 -29.92
CA PHE A 177 9.94 -13.03 -29.70
C PHE A 177 11.27 -12.38 -30.07
N SER A 178 12.23 -13.10 -30.66
CA SER A 178 13.55 -12.57 -31.05
C SER A 178 13.44 -11.30 -31.92
N GLY A 179 12.61 -11.34 -32.96
CA GLY A 179 12.38 -10.19 -33.83
C GLY A 179 11.66 -9.02 -33.15
N PHE A 180 10.93 -9.26 -32.06
CA PHE A 180 10.39 -8.21 -31.20
C PHE A 180 11.49 -7.56 -30.36
N VAL A 181 12.32 -8.39 -29.71
CA VAL A 181 13.41 -7.93 -28.84
C VAL A 181 14.37 -7.03 -29.61
N ASP A 182 14.79 -7.44 -30.80
CA ASP A 182 15.73 -6.68 -31.64
C ASP A 182 15.15 -5.31 -32.02
N LYS A 183 13.89 -5.28 -32.47
CA LYS A 183 13.22 -4.03 -32.85
C LYS A 183 13.00 -3.12 -31.64
N LEU A 184 12.55 -3.67 -30.51
CA LEU A 184 12.30 -2.88 -29.31
C LEU A 184 13.58 -2.24 -28.80
N LYS A 185 14.69 -3.00 -28.70
CA LYS A 185 15.99 -2.46 -28.28
C LYS A 185 16.49 -1.35 -29.22
N GLN A 186 16.29 -1.49 -30.53
CA GLN A 186 16.65 -0.46 -31.50
C GLN A 186 15.85 0.83 -31.30
N GLU A 187 14.54 0.74 -31.11
CA GLU A 187 13.69 1.93 -30.93
C GLU A 187 13.89 2.59 -29.56
N LEU A 188 14.17 1.83 -28.50
CA LEU A 188 14.51 2.37 -27.19
C LEU A 188 15.80 3.21 -27.23
N THR A 189 16.80 2.78 -28.01
CA THR A 189 18.05 3.53 -28.21
C THR A 189 17.81 4.88 -28.88
N LYS A 190 16.72 5.02 -29.65
CA LYS A 190 16.32 6.27 -30.31
C LYS A 190 15.43 7.15 -29.44
N HIS A 191 15.05 6.69 -28.25
CA HIS A 191 14.07 7.36 -27.37
C HIS A 191 12.74 7.67 -28.08
N ASP A 192 12.27 6.78 -28.97
CA ASP A 192 10.97 6.91 -29.65
C ASP A 192 9.91 5.98 -29.04
N ASP A 193 9.22 6.51 -28.02
CA ASP A 193 8.15 5.80 -27.31
C ASP A 193 7.00 5.37 -28.23
N LYS A 194 6.65 6.19 -29.24
CA LYS A 194 5.51 5.90 -30.12
C LYS A 194 5.79 4.69 -31.01
N SER A 195 7.03 4.53 -31.46
CA SER A 195 7.44 3.36 -32.24
C SER A 195 7.51 2.12 -31.35
N CYS A 196 7.96 2.25 -30.10
CA CYS A 196 7.92 1.17 -29.12
C CYS A 196 6.49 0.67 -28.87
N TYR A 197 5.51 1.58 -28.73
CA TYR A 197 4.11 1.19 -28.49
C TYR A 197 3.55 0.30 -29.61
N LYS A 198 3.81 0.63 -30.88
CA LYS A 198 3.36 -0.18 -32.03
C LYS A 198 3.95 -1.59 -32.01
N ILE A 199 5.24 -1.69 -31.70
CA ILE A 199 5.94 -2.99 -31.58
C ILE A 199 5.32 -3.83 -30.47
N ILE A 200 5.00 -3.20 -29.33
CA ILE A 200 4.40 -3.87 -28.18
C ILE A 200 2.95 -4.30 -28.49
N GLU A 201 2.16 -3.50 -29.21
CA GLU A 201 0.79 -3.86 -29.60
C GLU A 201 0.74 -5.18 -30.39
N ASP A 202 1.68 -5.40 -31.30
CA ASP A 202 1.74 -6.63 -32.08
C ASP A 202 2.08 -7.84 -31.22
N VAL A 203 2.97 -7.68 -30.24
CA VAL A 203 3.28 -8.73 -29.26
C VAL A 203 2.12 -9.00 -28.32
N LEU A 204 1.40 -7.97 -27.87
CA LEU A 204 0.22 -8.13 -27.03
C LEU A 204 -0.88 -8.95 -27.75
N LYS A 205 -1.02 -8.83 -29.07
CA LYS A 205 -1.95 -9.68 -29.85
C LYS A 205 -1.57 -11.17 -29.76
N ILE A 206 -0.27 -11.48 -29.80
CA ILE A 206 0.25 -12.85 -29.66
C ILE A 206 -0.01 -13.36 -28.24
N ILE A 207 0.33 -12.55 -27.23
CA ILE A 207 0.19 -12.91 -25.81
C ILE A 207 -1.27 -13.23 -25.44
N LYS A 208 -2.22 -12.46 -25.97
CA LYS A 208 -3.66 -12.68 -25.76
C LYS A 208 -4.16 -14.04 -26.22
N THR A 209 -3.44 -14.72 -27.12
CA THR A 209 -3.89 -16.01 -27.65
C THR A 209 -3.76 -17.16 -26.65
N LYS A 210 -2.89 -17.04 -25.63
CA LYS A 210 -2.68 -18.07 -24.59
C LYS A 210 -2.41 -19.48 -25.14
N LYS A 211 -1.81 -19.55 -26.34
CA LYS A 211 -1.75 -20.78 -27.14
C LYS A 211 -0.72 -21.81 -26.68
N ASN A 212 0.32 -21.40 -25.95
CA ASN A 212 1.37 -22.30 -25.49
C ASN A 212 1.88 -21.89 -24.10
N THR A 213 2.69 -22.75 -23.48
CA THR A 213 3.21 -22.56 -22.11
C THR A 213 4.00 -21.26 -21.96
N GLU A 214 4.90 -20.95 -22.89
CA GLU A 214 5.72 -19.74 -22.86
C GLU A 214 4.87 -18.46 -22.93
N ILE A 215 3.89 -18.41 -23.84
CA ILE A 215 2.94 -17.31 -23.97
C ILE A 215 2.09 -17.18 -22.70
N ASN A 216 1.68 -18.30 -22.11
CA ASN A 216 0.90 -18.29 -20.87
C ASN A 216 1.72 -17.75 -19.70
N GLU A 217 2.99 -18.11 -19.57
CA GLU A 217 3.87 -17.59 -18.53
C GLU A 217 4.06 -16.06 -18.64
N ILE A 218 4.28 -15.55 -19.86
CA ILE A 218 4.36 -14.09 -20.09
C ILE A 218 3.01 -13.42 -19.81
N HIS A 219 1.91 -14.05 -20.21
CA HIS A 219 0.57 -13.52 -19.92
C HIS A 219 0.32 -13.42 -18.42
N GLU A 220 0.71 -14.42 -17.62
CA GLU A 220 0.53 -14.39 -16.17
C GLU A 220 1.37 -13.28 -15.52
N LEU A 221 2.60 -13.03 -15.98
CA LEU A 221 3.41 -11.88 -15.52
C LEU A 221 2.75 -10.52 -15.84
N LEU A 222 1.97 -10.44 -16.92
CA LEU A 222 1.28 -9.21 -17.35
C LEU A 222 -0.17 -9.11 -16.85
N LYS A 223 -0.65 -10.02 -16.00
CA LYS A 223 -2.05 -10.08 -15.58
C LYS A 223 -2.56 -8.77 -14.96
N GLU A 224 -1.82 -8.21 -14.00
CA GLU A 224 -2.21 -6.96 -13.31
C GLU A 224 -2.14 -5.73 -14.23
N PRO A 225 -1.07 -5.55 -15.06
CA PRO A 225 -1.06 -4.52 -16.11
C PRO A 225 -2.21 -4.64 -17.11
N ILE A 226 -2.61 -5.86 -17.52
CA ILE A 226 -3.75 -6.09 -18.41
C ILE A 226 -5.05 -5.60 -17.77
N GLU A 227 -5.26 -5.91 -16.48
CA GLU A 227 -6.45 -5.48 -15.76
C GLU A 227 -6.47 -3.96 -15.57
N THR A 228 -5.32 -3.36 -15.27
CA THR A 228 -5.17 -1.89 -15.18
C THR A 228 -5.51 -1.21 -16.51
N ALA A 229 -5.00 -1.74 -17.62
CA ALA A 229 -5.30 -1.25 -18.97
C ALA A 229 -6.81 -1.32 -19.28
N ARG A 230 -7.45 -2.44 -18.89
CA ARG A 230 -8.91 -2.63 -19.06
C ARG A 230 -9.73 -1.57 -18.31
N VAL A 231 -9.33 -1.23 -17.08
CA VAL A 231 -10.04 -0.23 -16.26
C VAL A 231 -9.83 1.19 -16.78
N ARG A 232 -8.61 1.52 -17.24
CA ARG A 232 -8.28 2.86 -17.78
C ARG A 232 -8.83 3.08 -19.19
N GLY A 233 -9.06 2.02 -19.95
CA GLY A 233 -9.50 2.08 -21.34
C GLY A 233 -8.35 2.34 -22.33
N ASP A 234 -7.11 2.22 -21.90
CA ASP A 234 -5.90 2.35 -22.71
C ASP A 234 -4.85 1.30 -22.33
N ASN A 235 -3.84 1.08 -23.19
CA ASN A 235 -2.78 0.09 -22.95
C ASN A 235 -1.54 0.70 -22.29
N LEU A 236 -1.59 1.92 -21.75
CA LEU A 236 -0.39 2.63 -21.29
C LEU A 236 0.37 1.84 -20.22
N ALA A 237 -0.35 1.21 -19.29
CA ALA A 237 0.24 0.36 -18.26
C ALA A 237 1.04 -0.82 -18.83
N LEU A 238 0.58 -1.40 -19.94
CA LEU A 238 1.26 -2.50 -20.62
C LEU A 238 2.52 -2.02 -21.35
N TYR A 239 2.43 -0.86 -22.01
CA TYR A 239 3.59 -0.25 -22.66
C TYR A 239 4.69 0.06 -21.64
N GLN A 240 4.34 0.69 -20.52
CA GLN A 240 5.29 1.05 -19.47
C GLN A 240 5.99 -0.16 -18.87
N VAL A 241 5.24 -1.21 -18.49
CA VAL A 241 5.85 -2.41 -17.88
C VAL A 241 6.82 -3.10 -18.83
N ILE A 242 6.44 -3.25 -20.11
CA ILE A 242 7.30 -3.91 -21.09
C ILE A 242 8.51 -3.02 -21.43
N ILE A 243 8.33 -1.71 -21.65
CA ILE A 243 9.45 -0.80 -21.91
C ILE A 243 10.43 -0.80 -20.74
N HIS A 244 9.94 -0.63 -19.50
CA HIS A 244 10.78 -0.60 -18.31
C HIS A 244 11.55 -1.91 -18.09
N ALA A 245 10.98 -3.06 -18.45
CA ALA A 245 11.67 -4.35 -18.37
C ALA A 245 12.95 -4.37 -19.23
N PHE A 246 12.94 -3.72 -20.39
CA PHE A 246 14.08 -3.65 -21.30
C PHE A 246 14.99 -2.45 -21.02
N GLU A 247 14.42 -1.26 -20.85
CA GLU A 247 15.18 -0.02 -20.65
C GLU A 247 15.94 0.00 -19.32
N PHE A 248 15.32 -0.54 -18.25
CA PHE A 248 15.89 -0.53 -16.90
C PHE A 248 16.39 -1.91 -16.45
N HIS A 249 16.66 -2.83 -17.38
CA HIS A 249 17.06 -4.21 -17.03
C HIS A 249 18.25 -4.26 -16.06
N GLU A 250 19.36 -3.57 -16.38
CA GLU A 250 20.55 -3.52 -15.53
C GLU A 250 20.25 -2.92 -14.15
N LYS A 251 19.47 -1.82 -14.10
CA LYS A 251 19.06 -1.21 -12.82
C LYS A 251 18.19 -2.14 -11.99
N ASN A 252 17.32 -2.94 -12.63
CA ASN A 252 16.50 -3.92 -11.93
C ASN A 252 17.37 -5.04 -11.35
N LEU A 253 18.41 -5.50 -12.07
CA LEU A 253 19.39 -6.46 -11.55
C LEU A 253 20.13 -5.89 -10.33
N GLU A 254 20.61 -4.65 -10.41
CA GLU A 254 21.24 -3.97 -9.26
C GLU A 254 20.29 -3.89 -8.05
N LEU A 255 19.01 -3.57 -8.25
CA LEU A 255 18.01 -3.52 -7.18
C LEU A 255 17.82 -4.90 -6.53
N LYS A 256 17.79 -5.97 -7.34
CA LYS A 256 17.72 -7.35 -6.85
C LYS A 256 18.94 -7.72 -6.03
N GLU A 257 20.14 -7.41 -6.50
CA GLU A 257 21.37 -7.67 -5.75
C GLU A 257 21.41 -6.93 -4.41
N ARG A 258 20.99 -5.65 -4.39
CA ARG A 258 20.88 -4.86 -3.15
C ARG A 258 19.90 -5.49 -2.17
N TYR A 259 18.75 -5.95 -2.65
CA TYR A 259 17.76 -6.64 -1.83
C TYR A 259 18.32 -7.96 -1.27
N GLU A 260 18.95 -8.80 -2.10
CA GLU A 260 19.55 -10.06 -1.66
C GLU A 260 20.68 -9.84 -0.63
N HIS A 261 21.48 -8.78 -0.79
CA HIS A 261 22.49 -8.40 0.19
C HIS A 261 21.86 -7.97 1.53
N MET A 262 20.80 -7.16 1.49
CA MET A 262 20.06 -6.74 2.68
C MET A 262 19.46 -7.95 3.43
N VAL A 263 18.87 -8.92 2.72
CA VAL A 263 18.35 -10.16 3.33
C VAL A 263 19.45 -10.95 4.05
N LYS A 264 20.64 -11.05 3.45
CA LYS A 264 21.81 -11.70 4.08
C LYS A 264 22.24 -10.96 5.35
N ASN A 265 22.30 -9.63 5.32
CA ASN A 265 22.66 -8.82 6.49
C ASN A 265 21.67 -8.98 7.63
N ILE A 266 20.36 -9.00 7.32
CA ILE A 266 19.32 -9.26 8.32
C ILE A 266 19.50 -10.64 8.95
N SER A 267 19.75 -11.68 8.15
CA SER A 267 20.00 -13.04 8.66
C SER A 267 21.19 -13.05 9.63
N HIS A 268 22.29 -12.40 9.25
CA HIS A 268 23.48 -12.30 10.10
C HIS A 268 23.17 -11.59 11.43
N ILE A 269 22.46 -10.46 11.39
CA ILE A 269 22.00 -9.74 12.59
C ILE A 269 21.17 -10.64 13.52
N LEU A 270 20.23 -11.40 12.96
CA LEU A 270 19.40 -12.31 13.74
C LEU A 270 20.21 -13.46 14.35
N ASP A 271 21.25 -13.95 13.67
CA ASP A 271 22.18 -14.95 14.22
C ASP A 271 23.02 -14.38 15.36
N LEU A 272 23.52 -13.14 15.25
CA LEU A 272 24.17 -12.45 16.36
C LEU A 272 23.23 -12.30 17.56
N GLY A 273 21.98 -11.91 17.30
CA GLY A 273 20.94 -11.79 18.32
C GLY A 273 20.69 -13.11 19.05
N ARG A 274 20.64 -14.23 18.32
CA ARG A 274 20.47 -15.57 18.89
C ARG A 274 21.60 -15.94 19.87
N ASN A 275 22.83 -15.50 19.59
CA ASN A 275 24.00 -15.84 20.39
C ASN A 275 24.16 -14.93 21.63
N LYS A 276 23.78 -13.65 21.53
CA LYS A 276 24.00 -12.65 22.58
C LYS A 276 22.81 -12.43 23.51
N LEU A 277 21.58 -12.65 23.03
CA LEU A 277 20.37 -12.40 23.81
C LEU A 277 19.92 -13.64 24.57
N SER A 278 19.18 -13.44 25.66
CA SER A 278 18.42 -14.55 26.25
C SER A 278 17.36 -15.06 25.26
N LYS A 279 16.93 -16.32 25.41
CA LYS A 279 15.88 -16.91 24.55
C LYS A 279 14.62 -16.04 24.47
N GLN A 280 14.19 -15.45 25.59
CA GLN A 280 13.01 -14.59 25.63
C GLN A 280 13.22 -13.29 24.86
N GLU A 281 14.38 -12.66 25.01
CA GLU A 281 14.72 -11.42 24.30
C GLU A 281 14.87 -11.66 22.79
N TYR A 282 15.46 -12.79 22.39
CA TYR A 282 15.59 -13.14 20.98
C TYR A 282 14.24 -13.37 20.31
N GLU A 283 13.31 -14.07 20.97
CA GLU A 283 11.95 -14.23 20.42
C GLU A 283 11.19 -12.90 20.38
N GLU A 284 11.40 -12.00 21.35
CA GLU A 284 10.83 -10.66 21.29
C GLU A 284 11.42 -9.85 20.13
N LEU A 285 12.75 -9.87 19.91
CA LEU A 285 13.39 -9.23 18.76
C LEU A 285 12.80 -9.70 17.44
N LYS A 286 12.64 -11.02 17.26
CA LYS A 286 12.00 -11.59 16.06
C LYS A 286 10.59 -11.07 15.85
N VAL A 287 9.78 -11.04 16.91
CA VAL A 287 8.42 -10.52 16.84
C VAL A 287 8.42 -9.04 16.47
N CYS A 288 9.33 -8.23 17.03
CA CYS A 288 9.44 -6.81 16.71
C CYS A 288 9.77 -6.63 15.22
N TYR A 289 10.80 -7.33 14.73
CA TYR A 289 11.20 -7.33 13.33
C TYR A 289 10.05 -7.72 12.37
N GLN A 290 9.35 -8.81 12.69
CA GLN A 290 8.21 -9.28 11.91
C GLN A 290 7.07 -8.25 11.88
N MET A 291 6.74 -7.66 13.03
CA MET A 291 5.69 -6.65 13.12
C MET A 291 6.06 -5.39 12.34
N THR A 292 7.32 -4.91 12.42
CA THR A 292 7.78 -3.74 11.66
C THR A 292 7.75 -3.97 10.15
N ASN A 293 8.04 -5.19 9.68
CA ASN A 293 7.90 -5.51 8.25
C ASN A 293 6.44 -5.60 7.83
N LEU A 294 5.58 -6.17 8.67
CA LEU A 294 4.13 -6.23 8.41
C LEU A 294 3.50 -4.83 8.34
N PHE A 295 4.00 -3.86 9.11
CA PHE A 295 3.51 -2.48 9.00
C PHE A 295 3.83 -1.86 7.63
N LYS A 296 5.02 -2.11 7.08
CA LYS A 296 5.38 -1.65 5.73
C LYS A 296 4.57 -2.38 4.67
N GLU A 297 4.50 -3.71 4.78
CA GLU A 297 3.70 -4.58 3.91
C GLU A 297 2.25 -4.10 3.84
N ALA A 298 1.64 -3.78 4.98
CA ALA A 298 0.29 -3.25 5.02
C ALA A 298 0.13 -1.98 4.17
N LYS A 299 1.02 -0.99 4.31
CA LYS A 299 0.90 0.28 3.56
C LYS A 299 0.86 0.05 2.06
N ASP A 300 1.73 -0.83 1.56
CA ASP A 300 1.90 -1.12 0.14
C ASP A 300 0.77 -2.01 -0.41
N VAL A 301 0.39 -3.06 0.33
CA VAL A 301 -0.76 -3.94 0.03
C VAL A 301 -2.04 -3.11 -0.11
N PHE A 302 -2.25 -2.11 0.73
CA PHE A 302 -3.39 -1.21 0.60
C PHE A 302 -3.24 -0.18 -0.53
N GLY A 303 -2.02 0.24 -0.87
CA GLY A 303 -1.73 1.10 -2.03
C GLY A 303 -2.13 0.47 -3.38
N THR A 304 -2.28 -0.85 -3.45
CA THR A 304 -2.81 -1.54 -4.66
C THR A 304 -4.21 -1.09 -5.06
N LEU A 305 -4.98 -0.47 -4.15
CA LEU A 305 -6.33 0.01 -4.45
C LEU A 305 -6.32 1.40 -5.12
N ASP A 306 -5.27 2.19 -4.92
CA ASP A 306 -5.14 3.57 -5.41
C ASP A 306 -5.46 3.74 -6.91
N PRO A 307 -4.97 2.86 -7.81
CA PRO A 307 -5.28 2.95 -9.24
C PRO A 307 -6.77 2.87 -9.58
N TYR A 308 -7.58 2.26 -8.70
CA TYR A 308 -9.02 2.08 -8.91
C TYR A 308 -9.83 3.14 -8.17
N ILE A 309 -9.46 3.46 -6.94
CA ILE A 309 -10.26 4.34 -6.10
C ILE A 309 -10.05 5.81 -6.41
N ILE A 310 -8.81 6.26 -6.62
CA ILE A 310 -8.53 7.69 -6.83
C ILE A 310 -9.34 8.23 -8.03
N PRO A 311 -9.35 7.57 -9.21
CA PRO A 311 -10.15 8.04 -10.33
C PRO A 311 -11.65 8.07 -10.03
N PHE A 312 -12.18 7.05 -9.35
CA PHE A 312 -13.59 6.97 -9.02
C PHE A 312 -14.02 8.04 -8.01
N TRP A 313 -13.32 8.13 -6.89
CA TRP A 313 -13.67 9.04 -5.80
C TRP A 313 -13.52 10.49 -6.25
N PHE A 314 -12.41 10.83 -6.89
CA PHE A 314 -12.17 12.21 -7.32
C PHE A 314 -13.12 12.60 -8.45
N GLY A 315 -13.40 11.69 -9.40
CA GLY A 315 -14.37 11.93 -10.46
C GLY A 315 -15.77 12.21 -9.92
N MET A 316 -16.20 11.48 -8.89
CA MET A 316 -17.48 11.71 -8.20
C MET A 316 -17.52 13.10 -7.53
N LEU A 317 -16.45 13.49 -6.83
CA LEU A 317 -16.38 14.79 -6.17
C LEU A 317 -16.31 15.95 -7.18
N GLU A 318 -15.59 15.78 -8.29
CA GLU A 318 -15.52 16.76 -9.39
C GLU A 318 -16.90 16.94 -10.04
N GLU A 319 -17.65 15.85 -10.22
CA GLU A 319 -19.03 15.91 -10.71
C GLU A 319 -19.92 16.76 -9.80
N LEU A 320 -19.83 16.57 -8.48
CA LEU A 320 -20.56 17.39 -7.52
C LEU A 320 -20.12 18.85 -7.57
N ALA A 321 -18.81 19.12 -7.62
CA ALA A 321 -18.26 20.46 -7.69
C ALA A 321 -18.80 21.25 -8.90
N LYS A 322 -18.88 20.59 -10.06
CA LYS A 322 -19.49 21.16 -11.28
C LYS A 322 -20.98 21.47 -11.10
N ARG A 323 -21.73 20.57 -10.46
CA ARG A 323 -23.18 20.73 -10.24
C ARG A 323 -23.51 21.90 -9.31
N ILE A 324 -22.70 22.12 -8.28
CA ILE A 324 -22.91 23.20 -7.30
C ILE A 324 -22.11 24.48 -7.62
N ASN A 325 -21.53 24.57 -8.83
CA ASN A 325 -20.79 25.73 -9.34
C ASN A 325 -19.63 26.20 -8.44
N VAL A 326 -18.83 25.27 -7.94
CA VAL A 326 -17.61 25.60 -7.20
C VAL A 326 -16.56 26.23 -8.15
N PRO A 327 -15.78 27.24 -7.72
CA PRO A 327 -14.74 27.83 -8.55
C PRO A 327 -13.72 26.81 -9.06
N LYS A 328 -13.29 26.93 -10.33
CA LYS A 328 -12.36 25.98 -10.98
C LYS A 328 -11.04 25.78 -10.23
N TYR A 329 -10.51 26.81 -9.58
CA TYR A 329 -9.27 26.69 -8.81
C TYR A 329 -9.41 25.80 -7.56
N MET A 330 -10.64 25.50 -7.14
CA MET A 330 -10.94 24.58 -6.05
C MET A 330 -11.30 23.17 -6.54
N MET A 331 -11.18 22.85 -7.83
CA MET A 331 -11.56 21.53 -8.38
C MET A 331 -10.51 20.43 -8.15
N ASN A 332 -9.27 20.78 -7.76
CA ASN A 332 -8.26 19.81 -7.35
C ASN A 332 -8.41 19.49 -5.86
N MET A 333 -9.30 18.55 -5.55
CA MET A 333 -9.62 18.18 -4.17
C MET A 333 -9.18 16.73 -3.91
N GLY A 334 -8.58 16.48 -2.74
CA GLY A 334 -8.35 15.13 -2.25
C GLY A 334 -9.66 14.41 -1.88
N HIS A 335 -9.57 13.19 -1.39
CA HIS A 335 -10.73 12.41 -0.96
C HIS A 335 -11.49 13.10 0.20
N ALA A 336 -10.82 13.96 0.95
CA ALA A 336 -11.44 14.83 1.95
C ALA A 336 -12.19 16.06 1.41
N GLY A 337 -12.26 16.19 0.08
CA GLY A 337 -12.83 17.37 -0.59
C GLY A 337 -14.27 17.66 -0.17
N MET A 338 -15.05 16.61 0.12
CA MET A 338 -16.43 16.76 0.59
C MET A 338 -16.52 17.61 1.85
N PHE A 339 -15.78 17.26 2.90
CA PHE A 339 -15.93 17.88 4.22
C PHE A 339 -15.18 19.19 4.39
N TYR A 340 -14.03 19.36 3.77
CA TYR A 340 -13.27 20.61 3.92
C TYR A 340 -13.78 21.72 2.99
N PHE A 341 -14.36 21.36 1.83
CA PHE A 341 -14.67 22.34 0.78
C PHE A 341 -16.11 22.27 0.28
N LEU A 342 -16.54 21.13 -0.29
CA LEU A 342 -17.82 21.06 -1.00
C LEU A 342 -19.03 21.26 -0.08
N VAL A 343 -18.93 20.82 1.17
CA VAL A 343 -20.02 20.91 2.16
C VAL A 343 -20.54 22.34 2.29
N TRP A 344 -19.71 23.36 2.13
CA TRP A 344 -20.13 24.75 2.26
C TRP A 344 -21.08 25.22 1.15
N TYR A 345 -21.09 24.51 0.01
CA TYR A 345 -21.93 24.80 -1.16
C TYR A 345 -23.15 23.89 -1.24
N LEU A 346 -23.28 22.89 -0.36
CA LEU A 346 -24.43 21.99 -0.32
C LEU A 346 -25.68 22.65 0.29
N PRO A 347 -26.89 22.14 0.01
CA PRO A 347 -28.10 22.48 0.77
C PRO A 347 -27.97 22.10 2.26
N ALA A 348 -28.64 22.83 3.15
CA ALA A 348 -28.53 22.66 4.60
C ALA A 348 -28.74 21.22 5.08
N GLU A 349 -29.68 20.48 4.50
CA GLU A 349 -29.94 19.08 4.84
C GLU A 349 -28.72 18.17 4.54
N LEU A 350 -28.08 18.35 3.39
CA LEU A 350 -26.89 17.56 3.03
C LEU A 350 -25.67 17.98 3.85
N LYS A 351 -25.54 19.26 4.22
CA LYS A 351 -24.50 19.70 5.18
C LYS A 351 -24.65 18.99 6.52
N ALA A 352 -25.89 18.92 7.02
CA ALA A 352 -26.18 18.24 8.27
C ALA A 352 -25.80 16.76 8.19
N LYS A 353 -26.12 16.06 7.08
CA LYS A 353 -25.71 14.66 6.86
C LYS A 353 -24.19 14.49 6.96
N VAL A 354 -23.42 15.28 6.19
CA VAL A 354 -21.95 15.24 6.19
C VAL A 354 -21.36 15.36 7.60
N PHE A 355 -21.86 16.29 8.42
CA PHE A 355 -21.33 16.52 9.78
C PHE A 355 -21.96 15.66 10.88
N THR A 356 -23.06 14.97 10.63
CA THR A 356 -23.71 14.14 11.65
C THR A 356 -22.85 12.92 11.96
N PRO A 357 -22.48 12.69 13.23
CA PRO A 357 -21.77 11.49 13.64
C PRO A 357 -22.59 10.22 13.36
N ASP A 358 -21.91 9.17 12.92
CA ASP A 358 -22.46 7.83 12.77
C ASP A 358 -21.82 6.90 13.81
N PRO A 359 -22.51 6.64 14.94
CA PRO A 359 -21.99 5.78 16.00
C PRO A 359 -22.10 4.28 15.67
N ALA A 360 -22.78 3.91 14.57
CA ALA A 360 -23.06 2.52 14.28
C ALA A 360 -21.75 1.75 13.99
N PRO A 361 -21.56 0.55 14.57
CA PRO A 361 -20.44 -0.31 14.22
C PRO A 361 -20.38 -0.59 12.72
N PHE A 362 -19.17 -0.79 12.20
CA PHE A 362 -18.98 -1.16 10.81
C PHE A 362 -19.58 -2.53 10.49
N ASP A 363 -20.32 -2.61 9.39
CA ASP A 363 -20.86 -3.85 8.83
C ASP A 363 -20.86 -3.77 7.31
N LEU A 364 -20.02 -4.60 6.67
CA LEU A 364 -19.86 -4.65 5.21
C LEU A 364 -21.17 -4.98 4.48
N LYS A 365 -22.09 -5.72 5.13
CA LYS A 365 -23.39 -6.07 4.53
C LYS A 365 -24.32 -4.86 4.46
N LYS A 366 -24.24 -3.99 5.47
CA LYS A 366 -25.03 -2.76 5.59
C LYS A 366 -24.38 -1.56 4.91
N LEU A 367 -23.15 -1.71 4.44
CA LEU A 367 -22.43 -0.72 3.65
C LEU A 367 -23.14 -0.47 2.33
#